data_AF-A0A0H5PZP0-F1
#
_entry.id   AF-A0A0H5PZP0-F1
#
_cell.length_a   1.000
_cell.length_b   1.000
_cell.length_c   1.000
_cell.angle_alpha   90.00
_cell.angle_beta   90.00
_cell.angle_gamma   90.00
#
_symmetry.space_group_name_H-M   'P 1'
#
loop_
_entity.id
_entity.type
_entity.pdbx_description
1 polymer ?
#
loop_
_entity_poly.entity_id
_entity_poly.type
_entity_poly.pdbx_seq_one_letter_code
_entity_poly.pdbx_strand_id
1 'polypeptide(L)'
;MNGVGLKAVNALSVRFVARSVRDGKMREATFEKGVLISDTESTTDEENGTYIFFQPDKQLFVNYRFHSEFVENLLRNYTYLNTGLAIFYNGRRIISRNGLEDLLNDNMTAPGLYPIIHLTGPNIDIAFTHTSQYGEEYYSFVNGQHTTQGGTHQSAFKEHIARTIKEYFGKNYDVQDVRNGLVAAIAVRVIEPLFESQTKIKLGSLTMAPDKDSNGQPFPLSGISVNKFVGDFVKENVDNYLHMHTDIADVLKQKIEESEKERKAIAGVTKLARERAKKANLHNRKLRDCRIHLNDPAPKSKKKDEEPDADPRLDSAIFITEGDSASGSITKSRDVNTQAVFSLRGKPLNCFGLTKKVVYENEEFNLLQAALNIEDGLDGLRYNKVIVATDADVDGMHIRLLMITFFLQFFPDLIKKGHVYILQTPLFRVRNKKKKLRSASAPAAKGNSKAAGAAILKKTRQSDRSEFETIYCYSEEERQAAIKRLSPDPEITRFKGLGEISPDEFKHFIGPDIRLERRIQRRLW
;
A
#
# COMPACT_ATOMS: atom_id res chain seq x y z
N MET A 1 21.09 -20.69 2.08
CA MET A 1 20.22 -20.04 1.06
C MET A 1 19.74 -21.09 0.07
N ASN A 2 18.43 -21.21 -0.19
CA ASN A 2 17.87 -22.35 -0.96
C ASN A 2 18.27 -22.41 -2.45
N GLY A 3 19.04 -21.46 -2.99
CA GLY A 3 19.58 -21.53 -4.36
C GLY A 3 18.55 -21.56 -5.50
N VAL A 4 17.24 -21.46 -5.19
CA VAL A 4 16.15 -21.58 -6.18
C VAL A 4 15.87 -20.25 -6.88
N GLY A 5 16.21 -19.10 -6.29
CA GLY A 5 15.83 -17.78 -6.80
C GLY A 5 16.30 -17.54 -8.24
N LEU A 6 17.61 -17.66 -8.49
CA LEU A 6 18.17 -17.47 -9.83
C LEU A 6 17.67 -18.54 -10.83
N LYS A 7 17.43 -19.77 -10.35
CA LYS A 7 16.88 -20.86 -11.16
C LYS A 7 15.45 -20.56 -11.62
N ALA A 8 14.62 -20.00 -10.74
CA ALA A 8 13.28 -19.57 -11.09
C ALA A 8 13.31 -18.43 -12.13
N VAL A 9 14.19 -17.44 -11.96
CA VAL A 9 14.36 -16.37 -12.96
C VAL A 9 14.76 -16.95 -14.32
N ASN A 10 15.70 -17.89 -14.34
CA ASN A 10 16.11 -18.57 -15.57
C ASN A 10 14.95 -19.35 -16.21
N ALA A 11 14.22 -20.15 -15.43
CA ALA A 11 13.09 -20.94 -15.92
C ALA A 11 11.96 -20.08 -16.52
N LEU A 12 11.76 -18.87 -15.99
CA LEU A 12 10.70 -17.94 -16.40
C LEU A 12 11.15 -16.91 -17.46
N SER A 13 12.34 -17.09 -18.04
CA SER A 13 12.92 -16.17 -19.03
C SER A 13 13.00 -16.81 -20.41
N VAL A 14 12.66 -16.04 -21.45
CA VAL A 14 12.91 -16.47 -22.85
C VAL A 14 14.39 -16.46 -23.19
N ARG A 15 15.17 -15.59 -22.55
CA ARG A 15 16.62 -15.54 -22.67
C ARG A 15 17.22 -15.17 -21.33
N PHE A 16 18.20 -15.93 -20.88
CA PHE A 16 18.94 -15.69 -19.65
C PHE A 16 20.44 -15.89 -19.92
N VAL A 17 21.27 -14.91 -19.57
CA VAL A 17 22.72 -14.97 -19.77
C VAL A 17 23.39 -14.75 -18.42
N ALA A 18 24.27 -15.66 -18.03
CA ALA A 18 25.12 -15.53 -16.87
C ALA A 18 26.58 -15.55 -17.31
N ARG A 19 27.31 -14.47 -17.04
CA ARG A 19 28.72 -14.30 -17.38
C ARG A 19 29.51 -14.01 -16.11
N SER A 20 30.62 -14.72 -15.92
CA SER A 20 31.55 -14.49 -14.81
C SER A 20 32.94 -14.21 -15.36
N VAL A 21 33.55 -13.13 -14.89
CA VAL A 21 34.93 -12.75 -15.22
C VAL A 21 35.78 -12.88 -13.96
N ARG A 22 36.81 -13.72 -14.00
CA ARG A 22 37.78 -13.92 -12.91
C ARG A 22 39.18 -14.11 -13.48
N ASP A 23 40.12 -13.31 -13.02
CA ASP A 23 41.55 -13.45 -13.28
C ASP A 23 41.87 -13.51 -14.79
N GLY A 24 41.27 -12.59 -15.57
CA GLY A 24 41.46 -12.48 -17.03
C GLY A 24 40.74 -13.56 -17.86
N LYS A 25 39.91 -14.39 -17.23
CA LYS A 25 39.08 -15.40 -17.89
C LYS A 25 37.61 -15.07 -17.77
N MET A 26 36.87 -15.26 -18.84
CA MET A 26 35.42 -15.13 -18.92
C MET A 26 34.79 -16.50 -19.17
N ARG A 27 33.75 -16.83 -18.42
CA ARG A 27 32.83 -17.91 -18.76
C ARG A 27 31.42 -17.35 -18.91
N GLU A 28 30.78 -17.61 -20.04
CA GLU A 28 29.42 -17.19 -20.35
C GLU A 28 28.54 -18.40 -20.64
N ALA A 29 27.43 -18.51 -19.90
CA ALA A 29 26.40 -19.50 -20.11
C ALA A 29 25.08 -18.82 -20.49
N THR A 30 24.50 -19.22 -21.62
CA THR A 30 23.20 -18.75 -22.11
C THR A 30 22.16 -19.85 -21.98
N PHE A 31 20.98 -19.48 -21.50
CA PHE A 31 19.85 -20.35 -21.27
C PHE A 31 18.57 -19.78 -21.89
N GLU A 32 17.67 -20.66 -22.28
CA GLU A 32 16.31 -20.33 -22.72
C GLU A 32 15.31 -21.21 -21.96
N LYS A 33 14.33 -20.60 -21.27
CA LYS A 33 13.31 -21.30 -20.47
C LYS A 33 13.91 -22.34 -19.51
N GLY A 34 15.06 -22.00 -18.90
CA GLY A 34 15.77 -22.87 -17.97
C GLY A 34 16.70 -23.93 -18.61
N VAL A 35 16.69 -24.08 -19.93
CA VAL A 35 17.53 -25.04 -20.65
C VAL A 35 18.83 -24.38 -21.10
N LEU A 36 19.98 -25.02 -20.85
CA LEU A 36 21.28 -24.54 -21.30
C LEU A 36 21.39 -24.62 -22.83
N ILE A 37 21.68 -23.51 -23.48
CA ILE A 37 21.83 -23.40 -24.93
C ILE A 37 23.30 -23.30 -25.33
N SER A 38 24.09 -22.54 -24.59
CA SER A 38 25.54 -22.43 -24.82
C SER A 38 26.29 -22.22 -23.51
N ASP A 39 27.52 -22.71 -23.47
CA ASP A 39 28.49 -22.51 -22.39
C ASP A 39 29.86 -22.35 -23.04
N THR A 40 30.46 -21.17 -22.87
CA THR A 40 31.69 -20.79 -23.57
C THR A 40 32.67 -20.18 -22.58
N GLU A 41 33.95 -20.48 -22.77
CA GLU A 41 35.06 -19.91 -22.00
C GLU A 41 36.00 -19.18 -22.95
N SER A 42 36.42 -17.98 -22.57
CA SER A 42 37.31 -17.12 -23.35
C SER A 42 38.21 -16.29 -22.43
N THR A 43 39.30 -15.76 -22.98
CA THR A 43 40.13 -14.75 -22.30
C THR A 43 39.50 -13.37 -22.47
N THR A 44 39.60 -12.52 -21.45
CA THR A 44 39.04 -11.16 -21.48
C THR A 44 39.89 -10.18 -20.67
N ASP A 45 39.84 -8.91 -21.06
CA ASP A 45 40.42 -7.78 -20.32
C ASP A 45 39.36 -7.06 -19.45
N GLU A 46 38.13 -7.57 -19.37
CA GLU A 46 37.09 -7.05 -18.47
C GLU A 46 37.49 -7.22 -16.99
N GLU A 47 37.02 -6.31 -16.14
CA GLU A 47 37.25 -6.39 -14.69
C GLU A 47 36.54 -7.60 -14.06
N ASN A 48 37.07 -8.07 -12.92
CA ASN A 48 36.47 -9.16 -12.16
C ASN A 48 35.02 -8.82 -11.75
N GLY A 49 34.06 -9.62 -12.20
CA GLY A 49 32.65 -9.34 -11.97
C GLY A 49 31.72 -10.47 -12.37
N THR A 50 30.43 -10.26 -12.15
CA THR A 50 29.37 -11.16 -12.62
C THR A 50 28.33 -10.33 -13.33
N TYR A 51 28.02 -10.71 -14.56
CA TYR A 51 26.98 -10.10 -15.36
C TYR A 51 25.81 -11.07 -15.49
N ILE A 52 24.61 -10.57 -15.20
CA ILE A 52 23.35 -11.30 -15.35
C ILE A 52 22.44 -10.49 -16.25
N PHE A 53 21.94 -11.14 -17.30
CA PHE A 53 20.91 -10.62 -18.17
C PHE A 53 19.74 -11.60 -18.20
N PHE A 54 18.53 -11.07 -18.20
CA PHE A 54 17.33 -11.88 -18.40
C PHE A 54 16.25 -11.10 -19.13
N GLN A 55 15.45 -11.83 -19.89
CA GLN A 55 14.27 -11.31 -20.57
C GLN A 55 13.06 -12.18 -20.19
N PRO A 56 12.08 -11.64 -19.44
CA PRO A 56 10.90 -12.40 -19.02
C PRO A 56 10.09 -12.96 -20.19
N ASP A 57 9.54 -14.16 -20.02
CA ASP A 57 8.69 -14.81 -21.01
C ASP A 57 7.34 -14.08 -21.14
N LYS A 58 7.08 -13.52 -22.33
CA LYS A 58 5.85 -12.79 -22.66
C LYS A 58 4.61 -13.70 -22.69
N GLN A 59 4.78 -15.01 -22.82
CA GLN A 59 3.68 -15.98 -22.74
C GLN A 59 3.22 -16.20 -21.30
N LEU A 60 4.14 -16.13 -20.34
CA LEU A 60 3.85 -16.28 -18.91
C LEU A 60 3.43 -14.95 -18.27
N PHE A 61 4.11 -13.86 -18.64
CA PHE A 61 3.82 -12.52 -18.14
C PHE A 61 3.17 -11.66 -19.24
N VAL A 62 1.84 -11.64 -19.29
CA VAL A 62 1.11 -10.87 -20.30
C VAL A 62 1.18 -9.37 -19.97
N ASN A 63 1.54 -8.54 -20.97
CA ASN A 63 1.62 -7.07 -20.86
C ASN A 63 2.53 -6.56 -19.72
N TYR A 64 3.60 -7.29 -19.38
CA TYR A 64 4.51 -6.86 -18.31
C TYR A 64 5.28 -5.59 -18.66
N ARG A 65 5.60 -4.81 -17.63
CA ARG A 65 6.54 -3.71 -17.69
C ARG A 65 7.30 -3.59 -16.37
N PHE A 66 8.58 -3.23 -16.45
CA PHE A 66 9.32 -2.88 -15.25
C PHE A 66 8.91 -1.49 -14.77
N HIS A 67 8.54 -1.41 -13.50
CA HIS A 67 8.19 -0.18 -12.85
C HIS A 67 9.43 0.42 -12.20
N SER A 68 10.01 1.44 -12.84
CA SER A 68 11.27 2.05 -12.40
C SER A 68 11.21 2.56 -10.95
N GLU A 69 10.07 3.09 -10.51
CA GLU A 69 9.88 3.58 -9.13
C GLU A 69 10.07 2.46 -8.08
N PHE A 70 9.57 1.25 -8.33
CA PHE A 70 9.76 0.12 -7.42
C PHE A 70 11.20 -0.39 -7.44
N VAL A 71 11.81 -0.46 -8.62
CA VAL A 71 13.21 -0.90 -8.77
C VAL A 71 14.14 0.07 -8.06
N GLU A 72 13.99 1.37 -8.29
CA GLU A 72 14.83 2.41 -7.66
C GLU A 72 14.73 2.36 -6.13
N ASN A 73 13.53 2.21 -5.57
CA ASN A 73 13.35 2.08 -4.13
C ASN A 73 14.07 0.84 -3.56
N LEU A 74 14.01 -0.30 -4.26
CA LEU A 74 14.74 -1.51 -3.84
C LEU A 74 16.26 -1.31 -3.91
N LEU A 75 16.77 -0.66 -4.95
CA LEU A 75 18.20 -0.36 -5.09
C LEU A 75 18.68 0.62 -4.00
N ARG A 76 17.87 1.65 -3.71
CA ARG A 76 18.13 2.61 -2.63
C ARG A 76 18.27 1.92 -1.27
N ASN A 77 17.37 1.00 -0.95
CA ASN A 77 17.46 0.19 0.27
C ASN A 77 18.82 -0.50 0.40
N TYR A 78 19.35 -1.10 -0.67
CA TYR A 78 20.69 -1.71 -0.64
C TYR A 78 21.79 -0.68 -0.38
N THR A 79 21.71 0.52 -0.97
CA THR A 79 22.71 1.57 -0.74
C THR A 79 22.66 2.14 0.66
N TYR A 80 21.48 2.30 1.27
CA TYR A 80 21.36 2.74 2.67
C TYR A 80 21.97 1.72 3.65
N LEU A 81 21.87 0.43 3.33
CA LEU A 81 22.38 -0.64 4.20
C LEU A 81 23.87 -0.92 4.05
N ASN A 82 24.51 -0.38 3.01
CA ASN A 82 25.91 -0.64 2.68
C ASN A 82 26.59 0.68 2.31
N THR A 83 27.04 1.43 3.32
CA THR A 83 27.80 2.67 3.12
C THR A 83 29.04 2.39 2.27
N GLY A 84 29.16 3.09 1.15
CA GLY A 84 30.20 2.86 0.13
C GLY A 84 29.77 2.05 -1.10
N LEU A 85 28.60 1.40 -1.08
CA LEU A 85 28.02 0.78 -2.28
C LEU A 85 27.47 1.88 -3.21
N ALA A 86 27.95 1.91 -4.46
CA ALA A 86 27.38 2.72 -5.52
C ALA A 86 26.68 1.82 -6.54
N ILE A 87 25.40 2.07 -6.79
CA ILE A 87 24.62 1.35 -7.80
C ILE A 87 24.34 2.30 -8.97
N PHE A 88 24.64 1.88 -10.20
CA PHE A 88 24.27 2.62 -11.41
C PHE A 88 22.99 2.03 -11.98
N TYR A 89 21.92 2.83 -12.03
CA TYR A 89 20.63 2.47 -12.61
C TYR A 89 20.29 3.41 -13.76
N ASN A 90 20.21 2.88 -14.99
CA ASN A 90 19.94 3.65 -16.20
C ASN A 90 20.85 4.90 -16.34
N GLY A 91 22.15 4.74 -16.06
CA GLY A 91 23.14 5.81 -16.09
C GLY A 91 23.11 6.76 -14.89
N ARG A 92 22.13 6.65 -13.98
CA ARG A 92 22.07 7.43 -12.74
C ARG A 92 22.76 6.69 -11.61
N ARG A 93 23.66 7.37 -10.92
CA ARG A 93 24.34 6.85 -9.74
C ARG A 93 23.46 7.01 -8.50
N ILE A 94 23.19 5.91 -7.82
CA ILE A 94 22.49 5.84 -6.54
C ILE A 94 23.53 5.49 -5.48
N ILE A 95 23.65 6.32 -4.45
CA ILE A 95 24.60 6.15 -3.35
C ILE A 95 23.99 6.77 -2.09
N SER A 96 24.27 6.16 -0.95
CA SER A 96 24.03 6.72 0.37
C SER A 96 25.37 6.91 1.08
N ARG A 97 25.55 8.06 1.72
CA ARG A 97 26.78 8.39 2.47
C ARG A 97 26.61 8.13 3.96
N ASN A 98 25.40 8.38 4.48
CA ASN A 98 25.10 8.27 5.91
C ASN A 98 24.20 7.06 6.22
N GLY A 99 24.04 6.13 5.28
CA GLY A 99 23.36 4.87 5.49
C GLY A 99 21.89 5.02 5.91
N LEU A 100 21.55 4.50 7.09
CA LEU A 100 20.19 4.55 7.62
C LEU A 100 19.72 5.98 7.94
N GLU A 101 20.62 6.92 8.18
CA GLU A 101 20.25 8.33 8.32
C GLU A 101 19.66 8.89 7.02
N ASP A 102 20.29 8.62 5.87
CA ASP A 102 19.77 9.04 4.56
C ASP A 102 18.41 8.37 4.27
N LEU A 103 18.23 7.10 4.67
CA LEU A 103 16.94 6.41 4.55
C LEU A 103 15.83 7.17 5.30
N LEU A 104 16.08 7.58 6.53
CA LEU A 104 15.08 8.31 7.31
C LEU A 104 14.82 9.69 6.71
N ASN A 105 15.86 10.45 6.36
CA ASN A 105 15.71 11.76 5.71
C ASN A 105 14.90 11.69 4.41
N ASP A 106 15.09 10.65 3.59
CA ASP A 106 14.41 10.49 2.31
C ASP A 106 12.93 10.06 2.44
N ASN A 107 12.54 9.45 3.57
CA ASN A 107 11.20 8.83 3.71
C ASN A 107 10.33 9.41 4.84
N MET A 108 10.90 10.17 5.76
CA MET A 108 10.16 10.82 6.84
C MET A 108 9.14 11.84 6.29
N THR A 109 7.94 11.82 6.86
CA THR A 109 6.84 12.73 6.47
C THR A 109 6.71 13.96 7.36
N ALA A 110 7.59 14.12 8.33
CA ALA A 110 7.67 15.29 9.19
C ALA A 110 9.13 15.52 9.58
N PRO A 111 9.53 16.76 9.85
CA PRO A 111 10.86 17.04 10.38
C PRO A 111 11.05 16.33 11.72
N GLY A 112 12.26 15.81 11.93
CA GLY A 112 12.68 15.33 13.24
C GLY A 112 12.72 16.48 14.25
N LEU A 113 12.33 16.20 15.50
CA LEU A 113 12.41 17.13 16.62
C LEU A 113 13.86 17.36 17.07
N TYR A 114 14.72 16.39 16.80
CA TYR A 114 16.15 16.43 17.03
C TYR A 114 16.89 15.67 15.90
N PRO A 115 18.19 15.90 15.69
CA PRO A 115 18.97 15.22 14.65
C PRO A 115 18.84 13.70 14.74
N ILE A 116 18.87 13.00 13.61
CA ILE A 116 18.77 11.54 13.60
C ILE A 116 19.95 10.95 14.38
N ILE A 117 19.64 10.14 15.38
CA ILE A 117 20.63 9.40 16.16
C ILE A 117 20.96 8.14 15.38
N HIS A 118 22.19 8.03 14.87
CA HIS A 118 22.66 6.87 14.11
C HIS A 118 23.73 6.11 14.93
N LEU A 119 23.43 4.86 15.25
CA LEU A 119 24.24 3.96 16.08
C LEU A 119 24.59 2.70 15.28
N THR A 120 25.87 2.48 15.04
CA THR A 120 26.36 1.35 14.22
C THR A 120 27.20 0.38 15.05
N GLY A 121 26.98 -0.91 14.84
CA GLY A 121 27.79 -2.01 15.38
C GLY A 121 28.04 -3.11 14.34
N PRO A 122 28.83 -4.16 14.67
CA PRO A 122 29.27 -5.16 13.69
C PRO A 122 28.14 -5.86 12.92
N ASN A 123 27.02 -6.17 13.60
CA ASN A 123 25.89 -6.90 13.01
C ASN A 123 24.54 -6.19 13.22
N ILE A 124 24.58 -4.90 13.57
CA ILE A 124 23.40 -4.09 13.84
C ILE A 124 23.67 -2.66 13.46
N ASP A 125 22.69 -2.02 12.82
CA ASP A 125 22.71 -0.60 12.54
C ASP A 125 21.33 -0.04 12.84
N ILE A 126 21.28 1.06 13.60
CA ILE A 126 20.03 1.67 14.07
C ILE A 126 20.11 3.17 13.83
N ALA A 127 19.10 3.72 13.18
CA ALA A 127 18.89 5.17 13.11
C ALA A 127 17.52 5.52 13.68
N PHE A 128 17.38 6.58 14.47
CA PHE A 128 16.06 7.00 14.94
C PHE A 128 15.98 8.49 15.30
N THR A 129 14.76 9.03 15.25
CA THR A 129 14.39 10.35 15.76
C THR A 129 12.92 10.35 16.18
N HIS A 130 12.47 11.41 16.84
CA HIS A 130 11.04 11.65 17.05
C HIS A 130 10.55 12.76 16.14
N THR A 131 9.30 12.68 15.72
CA THR A 131 8.60 13.73 14.97
C THR A 131 7.41 14.23 15.79
N SER A 132 6.80 15.32 15.33
CA SER A 132 5.53 15.81 15.87
C SER A 132 4.32 14.95 15.48
N GLN A 133 4.49 13.96 14.58
CA GLN A 133 3.40 13.10 14.12
C GLN A 133 3.00 12.09 15.19
N TYR A 134 1.77 11.60 15.09
CA TYR A 134 1.27 10.54 15.93
C TYR A 134 1.63 9.15 15.37
N GLY A 135 1.79 8.18 16.27
CA GLY A 135 2.06 6.80 15.90
C GLY A 135 3.55 6.47 15.88
N GLU A 136 3.91 5.37 15.24
CA GLU A 136 5.29 4.86 15.21
C GLU A 136 5.60 4.40 13.79
N GLU A 137 6.78 4.75 13.28
CA GLU A 137 7.21 4.39 11.93
C GLU A 137 8.52 3.60 11.99
N TYR A 138 8.55 2.43 11.36
CA TYR A 138 9.71 1.55 11.36
C TYR A 138 10.10 1.10 9.96
N TYR A 139 11.39 1.20 9.66
CA TYR A 139 12.03 0.59 8.52
C TYR A 139 12.95 -0.51 9.00
N SER A 140 12.60 -1.77 8.76
CA SER A 140 13.34 -2.89 9.34
C SER A 140 13.94 -3.81 8.29
N PHE A 141 15.18 -4.22 8.49
CA PHE A 141 15.94 -4.99 7.51
C PHE A 141 16.69 -6.15 8.17
N VAL A 142 16.75 -7.27 7.44
CA VAL A 142 17.56 -8.44 7.81
C VAL A 142 18.37 -8.86 6.61
N ASN A 143 19.70 -8.80 6.70
CA ASN A 143 20.62 -9.17 5.61
C ASN A 143 20.27 -8.53 4.25
N GLY A 144 19.92 -7.24 4.22
CA GLY A 144 19.54 -6.55 2.97
C GLY A 144 18.06 -6.66 2.59
N GLN A 145 17.31 -7.58 3.21
CA GLN A 145 15.89 -7.76 2.94
C GLN A 145 15.04 -6.82 3.79
N HIS A 146 14.18 -6.03 3.16
CA HIS A 146 13.18 -5.20 3.85
C HIS A 146 12.06 -6.09 4.43
N THR A 147 11.92 -6.11 5.75
CA THR A 147 10.89 -6.83 6.47
C THR A 147 9.68 -5.94 6.73
N THR A 148 8.81 -5.78 5.73
CA THR A 148 7.66 -4.86 5.77
C THR A 148 6.62 -5.17 6.86
N GLN A 149 6.61 -6.41 7.38
CA GLN A 149 5.78 -6.82 8.52
C GLN A 149 6.59 -6.96 9.82
N GLY A 150 7.82 -6.45 9.84
CA GLY A 150 8.72 -6.47 10.99
C GLY A 150 9.22 -7.88 11.31
N GLY A 151 9.10 -8.27 12.58
CA GLY A 151 9.62 -9.54 13.08
C GLY A 151 10.28 -9.39 14.44
N THR A 152 11.02 -10.41 14.84
CA THR A 152 11.61 -10.52 16.18
C THR A 152 12.60 -9.39 16.49
N HIS A 153 13.39 -8.94 15.51
CA HIS A 153 14.35 -7.83 15.63
C HIS A 153 13.66 -6.48 15.85
N GLN A 154 12.62 -6.18 15.07
CA GLN A 154 11.86 -4.94 15.22
C GLN A 154 11.12 -4.92 16.57
N SER A 155 10.49 -6.02 16.96
CA SER A 155 9.81 -6.12 18.26
C SER A 155 10.77 -5.92 19.42
N ALA A 156 11.97 -6.52 19.35
CA ALA A 156 13.02 -6.31 20.33
C ALA A 156 13.46 -4.84 20.41
N PHE A 157 13.67 -4.19 19.26
CA PHE A 157 14.00 -2.77 19.23
C PHE A 157 12.92 -1.91 19.91
N LYS A 158 11.64 -2.12 19.56
CA LYS A 158 10.49 -1.41 20.14
C LYS A 158 10.40 -1.54 21.66
N GLU A 159 10.77 -2.71 22.18
CA GLU A 159 10.77 -2.99 23.61
C GLU A 159 11.94 -2.26 24.31
N HIS A 160 13.15 -2.45 23.79
CA HIS A 160 14.36 -1.99 24.45
C HIS A 160 14.62 -0.49 24.29
N ILE A 161 14.21 0.13 23.18
CA ILE A 161 14.34 1.59 23.01
C ILE A 161 13.52 2.34 24.07
N ALA A 162 12.26 1.92 24.26
CA ALA A 162 11.38 2.55 25.21
C ALA A 162 11.80 2.30 26.66
N ARG A 163 12.29 1.09 26.95
CA ARG A 163 12.82 0.74 28.27
C ARG A 163 14.07 1.54 28.62
N THR A 164 15.02 1.63 27.70
CA THR A 164 16.30 2.33 27.93
C THR A 164 16.05 3.82 28.19
N ILE A 165 15.23 4.47 27.36
CA ILE A 165 14.87 5.88 27.54
C ILE A 165 14.15 6.11 28.88
N LYS A 166 13.27 5.19 29.28
CA LYS A 166 12.56 5.25 30.56
C LYS A 166 13.51 5.10 31.76
N GLU A 167 14.45 4.16 31.68
CA GLU A 167 15.48 3.95 32.70
C GLU A 167 16.38 5.19 32.81
N TYR A 168 16.82 5.77 31.68
CA TYR A 168 17.63 6.99 31.62
C TYR A 168 17.01 8.16 32.42
N PHE A 169 15.72 8.43 32.23
CA PHE A 169 15.05 9.53 32.94
C PHE A 169 14.63 9.20 34.37
N GLY A 170 14.72 7.93 34.81
CA GLY A 170 14.31 7.50 36.15
C GLY A 170 12.81 7.70 36.48
N LYS A 171 11.97 8.04 35.49
CA LYS A 171 10.52 8.25 35.64
C LYS A 171 9.77 7.10 35.00
N ASN A 172 8.68 6.67 35.64
CA ASN A 172 7.85 5.57 35.16
C ASN A 172 6.92 5.99 34.00
N TYR A 173 7.48 6.37 32.86
CA TYR A 173 6.72 6.67 31.64
C TYR A 173 6.05 5.40 31.09
N ASP A 174 4.91 5.57 30.42
CA ASP A 174 4.30 4.51 29.62
C ASP A 174 5.13 4.29 28.36
N VAL A 175 5.33 3.04 27.99
CA VAL A 175 6.11 2.64 26.82
C VAL A 175 5.51 3.22 25.53
N GLN A 176 4.19 3.40 25.48
CA GLN A 176 3.51 4.05 24.34
C GLN A 176 3.84 5.54 24.24
N ASP A 177 4.01 6.24 25.37
CA ASP A 177 4.35 7.66 25.39
C ASP A 177 5.76 7.89 24.85
N VAL A 178 6.67 6.94 25.12
CA VAL A 178 8.05 6.97 24.62
C VAL A 178 8.12 6.69 23.13
N ARG A 179 7.28 5.79 22.60
CA ARG A 179 7.32 5.46 21.16
C ARG A 179 6.49 6.40 20.29
N ASN A 180 5.57 7.17 20.86
CA ASN A 180 4.71 8.05 20.07
C ASN A 180 5.53 9.14 19.36
N GLY A 181 5.44 9.16 18.03
CA GLY A 181 6.23 10.00 17.14
C GLY A 181 7.59 9.43 16.76
N LEU A 182 7.96 8.23 17.24
CA LEU A 182 9.23 7.59 16.92
C LEU A 182 9.25 7.17 15.44
N VAL A 183 10.26 7.64 14.72
CA VAL A 183 10.62 7.16 13.39
C VAL A 183 11.99 6.52 13.47
N ALA A 184 12.07 5.24 13.12
CA ALA A 184 13.29 4.46 13.29
C ALA A 184 13.57 3.51 12.13
N ALA A 185 14.84 3.28 11.87
CA ALA A 185 15.35 2.24 11.00
C ALA A 185 16.23 1.28 11.80
N ILE A 186 16.06 -0.03 11.58
CA ILE A 186 16.89 -1.07 12.17
C ILE A 186 17.30 -2.07 11.10
N ALA A 187 18.60 -2.29 10.96
CA ALA A 187 19.17 -3.33 10.12
C ALA A 187 19.97 -4.32 10.96
N VAL A 188 19.65 -5.60 10.88
CA VAL A 188 20.40 -6.65 11.58
C VAL A 188 21.01 -7.66 10.60
N ARG A 189 22.18 -8.17 10.94
CA ARG A 189 22.86 -9.24 10.21
C ARG A 189 22.72 -10.54 11.01
N VAL A 190 21.89 -11.45 10.52
CA VAL A 190 21.55 -12.73 11.19
C VAL A 190 22.13 -13.88 10.39
N ILE A 191 22.77 -14.83 11.06
CA ILE A 191 23.30 -16.04 10.43
C ILE A 191 22.12 -17.00 10.22
N GLU A 192 21.95 -17.47 8.99
CA GLU A 192 20.86 -18.36 8.58
C GLU A 192 19.45 -17.91 9.01
N PRO A 193 18.98 -16.72 8.56
CA PRO A 193 17.69 -16.20 9.00
C PRO A 193 16.53 -17.05 8.49
N LEU A 194 15.64 -17.40 9.41
CA LEU A 194 14.33 -17.99 9.18
C LEU A 194 13.26 -16.90 9.09
N PHE A 195 12.53 -16.89 7.99
CA PHE A 195 11.38 -16.01 7.75
C PHE A 195 10.09 -16.84 7.80
N GLU A 196 8.98 -16.21 8.21
CA GLU A 196 7.67 -16.90 8.30
C GLU A 196 7.14 -17.34 6.92
N SER A 197 7.60 -16.70 5.84
CA SER A 197 7.18 -16.99 4.47
C SER A 197 8.31 -16.78 3.46
N GLN A 198 8.12 -17.34 2.25
CA GLN A 198 9.06 -17.22 1.14
C GLN A 198 9.24 -15.77 0.65
N THR A 199 8.24 -14.90 0.84
CA THR A 199 8.33 -13.48 0.48
C THR A 199 9.24 -12.70 1.43
N LYS A 200 9.70 -13.32 2.53
CA LYS A 200 10.67 -12.79 3.51
C LYS A 200 10.29 -11.42 4.07
N ILE A 201 8.99 -11.19 4.26
CA ILE A 201 8.44 -9.93 4.76
C ILE A 201 8.44 -9.83 6.29
N LYS A 202 8.65 -10.95 7.00
CA LYS A 202 8.67 -11.02 8.46
C LYS A 202 9.74 -11.99 8.98
N LEU A 203 10.60 -11.50 9.87
CA LEU A 203 11.62 -12.34 10.52
C LEU A 203 10.98 -13.21 11.62
N GLY A 204 11.16 -14.52 11.52
CA GLY A 204 10.73 -15.50 12.53
C GLY A 204 11.87 -16.06 13.40
N SER A 205 13.12 -15.68 13.12
CA SER A 205 14.30 -16.17 13.86
C SER A 205 14.29 -15.68 15.29
N LEU A 206 14.38 -16.60 16.26
CA LEU A 206 14.47 -16.26 17.68
C LEU A 206 15.92 -16.02 18.13
N THR A 207 16.90 -16.56 17.40
CA THR A 207 18.34 -16.45 17.67
C THR A 207 19.09 -15.76 16.53
N MET A 208 20.27 -15.22 16.85
CA MET A 208 21.17 -14.57 15.88
C MET A 208 21.91 -15.55 14.98
N ALA A 209 22.04 -16.80 15.44
CA ALA A 209 22.60 -17.92 14.69
C ALA A 209 22.01 -19.25 15.20
N PRO A 210 21.99 -20.30 14.36
CA PRO A 210 21.80 -21.68 14.81
C PRO A 210 22.93 -22.15 15.73
N ASP A 211 22.71 -23.26 16.43
CA ASP A 211 23.69 -23.77 17.39
C ASP A 211 24.96 -24.30 16.73
N LYS A 212 24.85 -24.89 15.54
CA LYS A 212 25.94 -25.53 14.81
C LYS A 212 25.78 -25.39 13.30
N ASP A 213 26.89 -25.34 12.58
CA ASP A 213 26.95 -25.42 11.13
C ASP A 213 26.79 -26.86 10.62
N SER A 214 26.83 -27.04 9.30
CA SER A 214 26.73 -28.37 8.66
C SER A 214 27.86 -29.34 9.04
N ASN A 215 28.97 -28.83 9.59
CA ASN A 215 30.12 -29.61 10.04
C ASN A 215 30.12 -29.83 11.57
N GLY A 216 29.08 -29.37 12.27
CA GLY A 216 28.94 -29.52 13.72
C GLY A 216 29.70 -28.47 14.55
N GLN A 217 30.28 -27.44 13.93
CA GLN A 217 30.95 -26.34 14.64
C GLN A 217 29.97 -25.23 15.02
N PRO A 218 30.08 -24.61 16.21
CA PRO A 218 29.17 -23.55 16.60
C PRO A 218 29.38 -22.29 15.77
N PHE A 219 28.30 -21.65 15.35
CA PHE A 219 28.37 -20.36 14.68
C PHE A 219 28.79 -19.25 15.67
N PRO A 220 29.45 -18.17 15.21
CA PRO A 220 29.54 -16.92 15.98
C PRO A 220 28.14 -16.46 16.39
N LEU A 221 27.97 -16.01 17.65
CA LEU A 221 26.68 -15.62 18.23
C LEU A 221 25.64 -16.76 18.38
N SER A 222 26.08 -18.03 18.27
CA SER A 222 25.26 -19.20 18.58
C SER A 222 24.60 -19.10 19.95
N GLY A 223 23.30 -19.42 20.03
CA GLY A 223 22.52 -19.38 21.26
C GLY A 223 22.13 -17.98 21.78
N ILE A 224 22.61 -16.89 21.16
CA ILE A 224 22.20 -15.53 21.52
C ILE A 224 20.84 -15.25 20.87
N SER A 225 19.85 -14.89 21.69
CA SER A 225 18.54 -14.51 21.17
C SER A 225 18.60 -13.17 20.43
N VAL A 226 17.78 -13.00 19.41
CA VAL A 226 17.64 -11.71 18.69
C VAL A 226 17.23 -10.61 19.68
N ASN A 227 16.36 -10.93 20.64
CA ASN A 227 15.92 -9.98 21.65
C ASN A 227 17.07 -9.50 22.55
N LYS A 228 17.90 -10.41 23.04
CA LYS A 228 19.07 -10.07 23.86
C LYS A 228 20.08 -9.27 23.05
N PHE A 229 20.41 -9.72 21.83
CA PHE A 229 21.39 -9.05 20.98
C PHE A 229 21.01 -7.59 20.67
N VAL A 230 19.76 -7.36 20.25
CA VAL A 230 19.25 -6.01 19.99
C VAL A 230 19.15 -5.21 21.29
N GLY A 231 18.71 -5.84 22.38
CA GLY A 231 18.53 -5.19 23.68
C GLY A 231 19.82 -4.68 24.30
N ASP A 232 20.86 -5.52 24.33
CA ASP A 232 22.17 -5.17 24.88
C ASP A 232 22.76 -3.98 24.09
N PHE A 233 22.69 -4.02 22.75
CA PHE A 233 23.16 -2.93 21.90
C PHE A 233 22.40 -1.62 22.13
N VAL A 234 21.06 -1.67 22.14
CA VAL A 234 20.21 -0.48 22.36
C VAL A 234 20.47 0.10 23.74
N LYS A 235 20.52 -0.75 24.78
CA LYS A 235 20.72 -0.30 26.15
C LYS A 235 22.04 0.45 26.31
N GLU A 236 23.14 -0.14 25.86
CA GLU A 236 24.46 0.46 25.98
C GLU A 236 24.56 1.75 25.16
N ASN A 237 24.21 1.70 23.88
CA ASN A 237 24.52 2.80 22.96
C ASN A 237 23.53 3.96 23.07
N VAL A 238 22.25 3.70 23.33
CA VAL A 238 21.28 4.78 23.52
C VAL A 238 21.50 5.48 24.86
N ASP A 239 21.76 4.72 25.94
CA ASP A 239 22.03 5.32 27.25
C ASP A 239 23.29 6.20 27.21
N ASN A 240 24.39 5.69 26.63
CA ASN A 240 25.61 6.47 26.44
C ASN A 240 25.37 7.72 25.60
N TYR A 241 24.63 7.60 24.49
CA TYR A 241 24.34 8.74 23.62
C TYR A 241 23.54 9.84 24.34
N LEU A 242 22.51 9.47 25.11
CA LEU A 242 21.70 10.44 25.85
C LEU A 242 22.49 11.15 26.97
N HIS A 243 23.41 10.45 27.63
CA HIS A 243 24.33 11.08 28.60
C HIS A 243 25.32 12.05 27.93
N MET A 244 25.75 11.75 26.70
CA MET A 244 26.66 12.61 25.93
C MET A 244 25.95 13.84 25.32
N HIS A 245 24.67 13.70 24.99
CA HIS A 245 23.87 14.70 24.28
C HIS A 245 22.64 15.11 25.10
N THR A 246 22.88 15.83 26.19
CA THR A 246 21.83 16.23 27.13
C THR A 246 20.79 17.17 26.50
N ASP A 247 21.20 17.97 25.52
CA ASP A 247 20.32 18.84 24.73
C ASP A 247 19.28 18.03 23.95
N ILE A 248 19.70 16.93 23.32
CA ILE A 248 18.79 16.00 22.64
C ILE A 248 17.91 15.28 23.65
N ALA A 249 18.47 14.87 24.80
CA ALA A 249 17.71 14.23 25.86
C ALA A 249 16.59 15.14 26.40
N ASP A 250 16.81 16.45 26.53
CA ASP A 250 15.78 17.40 26.96
C ASP A 250 14.62 17.51 25.95
N VAL A 251 14.93 17.60 24.65
CA VAL A 251 13.91 17.62 23.59
C VAL A 251 13.11 16.31 23.57
N LEU A 252 13.80 15.17 23.69
CA LEU A 252 13.18 13.86 23.80
C LEU A 252 12.24 13.79 25.01
N LYS A 253 12.69 14.26 26.18
CA LYS A 253 11.88 14.30 27.41
C LYS A 253 10.62 15.14 27.22
N GLN A 254 10.74 16.33 26.62
CA GLN A 254 9.60 17.19 26.34
C GLN A 254 8.56 16.47 25.47
N LYS A 255 9.00 15.79 24.40
CA LYS A 255 8.10 15.03 23.52
C LYS A 255 7.38 13.88 24.25
N ILE A 256 8.07 13.18 25.15
CA ILE A 256 7.47 12.11 25.95
C ILE A 256 6.40 12.68 26.89
N GLU A 257 6.69 13.80 27.55
CA GLU A 257 5.75 14.45 28.47
C GLU A 257 4.53 15.04 27.74
N GLU A 258 4.71 15.58 26.54
CA GLU A 258 3.61 15.98 25.67
C GLU A 258 2.74 14.78 25.31
N SER A 259 3.34 13.67 24.89
CA SER A 259 2.62 12.44 24.55
C SER A 259 1.86 11.87 25.76
N GLU A 260 2.46 11.90 26.96
CA GLU A 260 1.82 11.51 28.22
C GLU A 260 0.60 12.38 28.54
N LYS A 261 0.73 13.71 28.41
CA LYS A 261 -0.36 14.67 28.63
C LYS A 261 -1.51 14.42 27.65
N GLU A 262 -1.20 14.23 26.37
CA GLU A 262 -2.18 13.93 25.33
C GLU A 262 -2.92 12.62 25.59
N ARG A 263 -2.19 11.54 25.90
CA ARG A 263 -2.79 10.23 26.19
C ARG A 263 -3.72 10.31 27.40
N LYS A 264 -3.33 10.98 28.48
CA LYS A 264 -4.19 11.19 29.66
C LYS A 264 -5.43 12.02 29.33
N ALA A 265 -5.29 13.06 28.51
CA ALA A 265 -6.42 13.87 28.05
C ALA A 265 -7.39 13.07 27.16
N ILE A 266 -6.87 12.16 26.34
CA ILE A 266 -7.67 11.30 25.46
C ILE A 266 -8.32 10.17 26.24
N ALA A 267 -7.67 9.56 27.24
CA ALA A 267 -8.19 8.41 27.99
C ALA A 267 -9.60 8.65 28.59
N GLY A 268 -9.87 9.88 29.05
CA GLY A 268 -11.21 10.27 29.51
C GLY A 268 -12.23 10.33 28.37
N VAL A 269 -11.83 10.83 27.21
CA VAL A 269 -12.67 10.96 26.01
C VAL A 269 -12.87 9.61 25.31
N THR A 270 -11.85 8.76 25.17
CA THR A 270 -11.98 7.44 24.55
C THR A 270 -12.89 6.52 25.33
N LYS A 271 -12.95 6.62 26.67
CA LYS A 271 -13.92 5.84 27.46
C LYS A 271 -15.36 6.25 27.12
N LEU A 272 -15.65 7.56 27.14
CA LEU A 272 -16.95 8.12 26.76
C LEU A 272 -17.29 7.83 25.29
N ALA A 273 -16.30 7.94 24.41
CA ALA A 273 -16.43 7.68 22.98
C ALA A 273 -16.66 6.19 22.69
N ARG A 274 -15.95 5.26 23.36
CA ARG A 274 -16.18 3.81 23.26
C ARG A 274 -17.54 3.42 23.83
N GLU A 275 -18.01 4.08 24.89
CA GLU A 275 -19.37 3.87 25.41
C GLU A 275 -20.44 4.39 24.43
N ARG A 276 -20.22 5.55 23.80
CA ARG A 276 -21.07 6.09 22.72
C ARG A 276 -21.04 5.21 21.47
N ALA A 277 -19.86 4.74 21.06
CA ALA A 277 -19.65 3.86 19.93
C ALA A 277 -20.24 2.47 20.18
N LYS A 278 -20.13 1.89 21.39
CA LYS A 278 -20.83 0.65 21.74
C LYS A 278 -22.35 0.79 21.68
N LYS A 279 -22.90 1.95 22.08
CA LYS A 279 -24.33 2.27 21.92
C LYS A 279 -24.71 2.50 20.45
N ALA A 280 -23.81 3.05 19.64
CA ALA A 280 -24.00 3.30 18.21
C ALA A 280 -23.71 2.06 17.32
N ASN A 281 -22.95 1.08 17.82
CA ASN A 281 -22.42 -0.06 17.06
C ASN A 281 -23.51 -1.03 16.58
N LEU A 282 -24.70 -0.99 17.19
CA LEU A 282 -25.82 -1.78 16.68
C LEU A 282 -26.39 -1.22 15.38
N HIS A 283 -26.18 0.08 15.09
CA HIS A 283 -26.59 0.72 13.84
C HIS A 283 -25.72 1.96 13.56
N ASN A 284 -24.50 1.77 13.04
CA ASN A 284 -23.86 2.87 12.31
C ASN A 284 -24.68 3.14 11.06
N ARG A 285 -25.69 4.03 11.16
CA ARG A 285 -26.66 4.30 10.09
C ARG A 285 -26.01 4.81 8.80
N LYS A 286 -24.77 5.31 8.89
CA LYS A 286 -23.97 5.85 7.78
C LYS A 286 -23.13 4.80 7.08
N LEU A 287 -22.86 3.67 7.72
CA LEU A 287 -22.16 2.55 7.12
C LEU A 287 -23.16 1.57 6.51
N ARG A 288 -23.05 1.39 5.21
CA ARG A 288 -23.59 0.23 4.49
C ARG A 288 -22.43 -0.72 4.27
N ASP A 289 -22.34 -1.76 5.08
CA ASP A 289 -21.16 -2.63 5.07
C ASP A 289 -21.16 -3.61 3.89
N CYS A 290 -20.00 -4.23 3.65
CA CYS A 290 -19.85 -5.41 2.79
C CYS A 290 -19.67 -6.68 3.64
N ARG A 291 -19.68 -7.85 2.99
CA ARG A 291 -19.62 -9.15 3.68
C ARG A 291 -18.20 -9.65 3.96
N ILE A 292 -17.25 -9.28 3.10
CA ILE A 292 -15.86 -9.73 3.16
C ILE A 292 -14.99 -8.52 3.49
N HIS A 293 -14.19 -8.65 4.53
CA HIS A 293 -13.26 -7.64 5.02
C HIS A 293 -11.81 -8.11 4.88
N LEU A 294 -10.89 -7.16 4.81
CA LEU A 294 -9.45 -7.44 4.72
C LEU A 294 -8.94 -8.23 5.93
N ASN A 295 -9.46 -7.94 7.11
CA ASN A 295 -9.07 -8.56 8.38
C ASN A 295 -9.76 -9.92 8.65
N ASP A 296 -10.59 -10.42 7.73
CA ASP A 296 -11.18 -11.74 7.86
C ASP A 296 -10.11 -12.85 7.72
N PRO A 297 -10.31 -14.03 8.34
CA PRO A 297 -9.44 -15.18 8.14
C PRO A 297 -9.31 -15.55 6.65
N ALA A 298 -8.12 -16.02 6.25
CA ALA A 298 -7.89 -16.39 4.86
C ALA A 298 -8.87 -17.47 4.38
N PRO A 299 -9.49 -17.31 3.20
CA PRO A 299 -10.37 -18.32 2.66
C PRO A 299 -9.61 -19.65 2.54
N LYS A 300 -10.18 -20.73 3.08
CA LYS A 300 -9.60 -22.06 2.94
C LYS A 300 -9.68 -22.47 1.46
N SER A 301 -8.55 -22.77 0.83
CA SER A 301 -8.47 -23.25 -0.55
C SER A 301 -9.38 -24.47 -0.73
N LYS A 302 -10.46 -24.33 -1.51
CA LYS A 302 -11.29 -25.46 -1.90
C LYS A 302 -10.58 -26.16 -3.07
N LYS A 303 -9.91 -27.27 -2.78
CA LYS A 303 -9.18 -28.19 -3.69
C LYS A 303 -7.71 -27.82 -3.98
N LYS A 304 -6.91 -28.87 -4.20
CA LYS A 304 -5.44 -28.86 -4.34
C LYS A 304 -4.94 -28.54 -5.76
N ASP A 305 -5.82 -28.52 -6.75
CA ASP A 305 -5.44 -28.60 -8.18
C ASP A 305 -6.01 -27.44 -9.05
N GLU A 306 -6.54 -26.38 -8.44
CA GLU A 306 -6.98 -25.17 -9.17
C GLU A 306 -6.10 -23.97 -8.74
N GLU A 307 -5.69 -23.15 -9.71
CA GLU A 307 -5.05 -21.84 -9.48
C GLU A 307 -5.79 -21.09 -8.37
N PRO A 308 -5.09 -20.48 -7.39
CA PRO A 308 -5.78 -19.78 -6.30
C PRO A 308 -6.62 -18.65 -6.90
N ASP A 309 -7.94 -18.79 -6.79
CA ASP A 309 -8.89 -17.71 -7.08
C ASP A 309 -8.43 -16.45 -6.32
N ALA A 310 -8.43 -15.29 -6.99
CA ALA A 310 -7.89 -14.07 -6.42
C ALA A 310 -8.55 -13.78 -5.06
N ASP A 311 -7.74 -13.56 -4.02
CA ASP A 311 -8.26 -13.40 -2.65
C ASP A 311 -9.22 -12.20 -2.58
N PRO A 312 -10.54 -12.43 -2.37
CA PRO A 312 -11.55 -11.37 -2.45
C PRO A 312 -11.38 -10.31 -1.37
N ARG A 313 -10.62 -10.62 -0.30
CA ARG A 313 -10.27 -9.67 0.75
C ARG A 313 -9.39 -8.53 0.22
N LEU A 314 -8.57 -8.78 -0.79
CA LEU A 314 -7.72 -7.76 -1.44
C LEU A 314 -8.54 -6.79 -2.29
N ASP A 315 -9.74 -7.19 -2.70
CA ASP A 315 -10.69 -6.33 -3.41
C ASP A 315 -11.67 -5.61 -2.50
N SER A 316 -11.63 -5.89 -1.19
CA SER A 316 -12.44 -5.16 -0.21
C SER A 316 -12.18 -3.66 -0.27
N ALA A 317 -13.25 -2.88 -0.39
CA ALA A 317 -13.21 -1.45 -0.55
C ALA A 317 -14.31 -0.77 0.24
N ILE A 318 -14.06 0.48 0.67
CA ILE A 318 -15.08 1.35 1.27
C ILE A 318 -15.11 2.68 0.51
N PHE A 319 -16.30 3.08 0.07
CA PHE A 319 -16.54 4.37 -0.58
C PHE A 319 -17.00 5.40 0.46
N ILE A 320 -16.18 6.42 0.71
CA ILE A 320 -16.52 7.57 1.54
C ILE A 320 -17.13 8.63 0.64
N THR A 321 -18.41 8.92 0.83
CA THR A 321 -19.18 9.85 -0.01
C THR A 321 -19.59 11.09 0.76
N GLU A 322 -19.74 12.22 0.07
CA GLU A 322 -20.14 13.52 0.66
C GLU A 322 -21.50 13.49 1.39
N GLY A 323 -22.45 12.69 0.91
CA GLY A 323 -23.78 12.61 1.51
C GLY A 323 -24.65 11.51 0.92
N ASP A 324 -25.85 11.35 1.50
CA ASP A 324 -26.74 10.21 1.26
C ASP A 324 -27.19 10.05 -0.21
N SER A 325 -27.16 11.12 -1.01
CA SER A 325 -27.51 11.06 -2.44
C SER A 325 -26.50 10.22 -3.23
N ALA A 326 -25.21 10.56 -3.14
CA ALA A 326 -24.13 9.78 -3.76
C ALA A 326 -24.03 8.37 -3.15
N SER A 327 -24.20 8.25 -1.83
CA SER A 327 -24.24 6.94 -1.15
C SER A 327 -25.37 6.06 -1.68
N GLY A 328 -26.54 6.64 -1.95
CA GLY A 328 -27.71 5.94 -2.47
C GLY A 328 -27.48 5.32 -3.85
N SER A 329 -26.82 6.07 -4.75
CA SER A 329 -26.44 5.57 -6.07
C SER A 329 -25.44 4.42 -5.96
N ILE A 330 -24.35 4.59 -5.21
CA ILE A 330 -23.32 3.55 -5.03
C ILE A 330 -23.91 2.31 -4.35
N THR A 331 -24.74 2.49 -3.32
CA THR A 331 -25.34 1.36 -2.58
C THR A 331 -26.17 0.45 -3.48
N LYS A 332 -26.84 1.00 -4.50
CA LYS A 332 -27.64 0.23 -5.46
C LYS A 332 -26.78 -0.49 -6.51
N SER A 333 -25.59 0.02 -6.80
CA SER A 333 -24.73 -0.47 -7.89
C SER A 333 -23.58 -1.37 -7.44
N ARG A 334 -23.17 -1.27 -6.18
CA ARG A 334 -21.99 -1.93 -5.62
C ARG A 334 -22.11 -3.45 -5.57
N ASP A 335 -20.95 -4.11 -5.53
CA ASP A 335 -20.87 -5.50 -5.07
C ASP A 335 -20.96 -5.55 -3.54
N VAL A 336 -22.06 -6.09 -3.01
CA VAL A 336 -22.27 -6.22 -1.57
C VAL A 336 -21.27 -7.14 -0.87
N ASN A 337 -20.53 -7.97 -1.61
CA ASN A 337 -19.53 -8.85 -1.01
C ASN A 337 -18.26 -8.08 -0.63
N THR A 338 -17.77 -7.19 -1.49
CA THR A 338 -16.46 -6.55 -1.33
C THR A 338 -16.53 -5.03 -1.16
N GLN A 339 -17.64 -4.37 -1.48
CA GLN A 339 -17.72 -2.91 -1.50
C GLN A 339 -18.65 -2.37 -0.41
N ALA A 340 -18.10 -1.64 0.55
CA ALA A 340 -18.80 -0.89 1.60
C ALA A 340 -19.03 0.58 1.18
N VAL A 341 -19.99 1.26 1.81
CA VAL A 341 -20.27 2.69 1.59
C VAL A 341 -20.43 3.38 2.93
N PHE A 342 -19.79 4.53 3.09
CA PHE A 342 -19.86 5.40 4.26
C PHE A 342 -20.32 6.80 3.83
N SER A 343 -21.45 7.26 4.38
CA SER A 343 -21.97 8.60 4.10
C SER A 343 -21.49 9.63 5.13
N LEU A 344 -20.80 10.67 4.67
CA LEU A 344 -20.51 11.86 5.48
C LEU A 344 -21.75 12.73 5.60
N ARG A 345 -21.79 13.62 6.60
CA ARG A 345 -22.78 14.70 6.65
C ARG A 345 -22.09 16.04 6.50
N GLY A 346 -22.21 16.61 5.31
CA GLY A 346 -21.61 17.90 5.00
C GLY A 346 -20.09 17.85 5.01
N LYS A 347 -19.47 19.02 5.17
CA LYS A 347 -18.01 19.16 5.13
C LYS A 347 -17.39 18.62 6.42
N PRO A 348 -16.42 17.69 6.35
CA PRO A 348 -15.70 17.23 7.52
C PRO A 348 -15.03 18.38 8.27
N LEU A 349 -14.83 18.21 9.58
CA LEU A 349 -14.10 19.21 10.37
C LEU A 349 -12.67 19.36 9.83
N ASN A 350 -12.23 20.59 9.60
CA ASN A 350 -10.81 20.84 9.32
C ASN A 350 -10.01 20.52 10.58
N CYS A 351 -9.24 19.45 10.51
CA CYS A 351 -8.47 18.93 11.63
C CYS A 351 -6.97 19.28 11.56
N PHE A 352 -6.58 20.11 10.59
CA PHE A 352 -5.20 20.58 10.46
C PHE A 352 -4.75 21.29 11.75
N GLY A 353 -3.67 20.79 12.35
CA GLY A 353 -3.13 21.33 13.59
C GLY A 353 -4.00 21.09 14.85
N LEU A 354 -5.13 20.38 14.73
CA LEU A 354 -5.93 19.99 15.88
C LEU A 354 -5.36 18.73 16.56
N THR A 355 -5.62 18.59 17.85
CA THR A 355 -5.22 17.41 18.62
C THR A 355 -6.12 16.21 18.32
N LYS A 356 -5.61 14.99 18.56
CA LYS A 356 -6.42 13.76 18.48
C LYS A 356 -7.71 13.87 19.30
N LYS A 357 -7.69 14.52 20.46
CA LYS A 357 -8.87 14.69 21.31
C LYS A 357 -10.08 15.26 20.54
N VAL A 358 -9.88 16.35 19.80
CA VAL A 358 -10.97 17.01 19.04
C VAL A 358 -11.52 16.10 17.95
N VAL A 359 -10.65 15.30 17.34
CA VAL A 359 -11.02 14.31 16.33
C VAL A 359 -11.86 13.18 16.93
N TYR A 360 -11.53 12.71 18.14
CA TYR A 360 -12.31 11.67 18.83
C TYR A 360 -13.67 12.18 19.34
N GLU A 361 -13.76 13.47 19.70
CA GLU A 361 -15.01 14.13 20.06
C GLU A 361 -15.93 14.34 18.86
N ASN A 362 -15.37 14.42 17.65
CA ASN A 362 -16.13 14.54 16.42
C ASN A 362 -16.80 13.21 16.05
N GLU A 363 -18.14 13.23 15.96
CA GLU A 363 -18.94 12.04 15.68
C GLU A 363 -18.64 11.44 14.29
N GLU A 364 -18.42 12.26 13.25
CA GLU A 364 -18.12 11.78 11.89
C GLU A 364 -16.82 10.98 11.87
N PHE A 365 -15.75 11.54 12.44
CA PHE A 365 -14.45 10.89 12.48
C PHE A 365 -14.46 9.67 13.40
N ASN A 366 -15.20 9.70 14.50
CA ASN A 366 -15.35 8.54 15.38
C ASN A 366 -16.00 7.36 14.65
N LEU A 367 -17.13 7.62 13.97
CA LEU A 367 -17.85 6.61 13.19
C LEU A 367 -17.00 6.07 12.02
N LEU A 368 -16.20 6.92 11.38
CA LEU A 368 -15.31 6.52 10.30
C LEU A 368 -14.13 5.66 10.82
N GLN A 369 -13.50 6.05 11.93
CA GLN A 369 -12.43 5.26 12.56
C GLN A 369 -12.93 3.87 12.95
N ALA A 370 -14.11 3.80 13.56
CA ALA A 370 -14.76 2.54 13.89
C ALA A 370 -15.10 1.70 12.65
N ALA A 371 -15.59 2.35 11.57
CA ALA A 371 -15.88 1.67 10.32
C ALA A 371 -14.61 1.04 9.71
N LEU A 372 -13.49 1.75 9.72
CA LEU A 372 -12.20 1.28 9.16
C LEU A 372 -11.45 0.32 10.10
N ASN A 373 -11.74 0.37 11.40
CA ASN A 373 -11.00 -0.29 12.49
C ASN A 373 -9.52 0.10 12.55
N ILE A 374 -9.27 1.42 12.65
CA ILE A 374 -7.93 2.00 12.62
C ILE A 374 -7.49 2.68 13.93
N GLU A 375 -8.29 2.60 15.00
CA GLU A 375 -8.00 3.28 16.28
C GLU A 375 -6.63 2.90 16.86
N ASP A 376 -6.27 1.61 16.80
CA ASP A 376 -5.06 1.05 17.39
C ASP A 376 -3.97 0.73 16.34
N GLY A 377 -4.10 1.28 15.12
CA GLY A 377 -3.19 1.03 13.99
C GLY A 377 -3.85 0.27 12.83
N LEU A 378 -3.05 -0.26 11.91
CA LEU A 378 -3.55 -0.86 10.66
C LEU A 378 -3.68 -2.40 10.69
N ASP A 379 -3.25 -3.06 11.75
CA ASP A 379 -3.27 -4.54 11.82
C ASP A 379 -4.70 -5.10 11.75
N GLY A 380 -5.69 -4.33 12.22
CA GLY A 380 -7.11 -4.66 12.15
C GLY A 380 -7.87 -4.03 10.97
N LEU A 381 -7.18 -3.41 10.00
CA LEU A 381 -7.82 -2.66 8.92
C LEU A 381 -8.86 -3.50 8.17
N ARG A 382 -10.09 -2.98 8.05
CA ARG A 382 -11.23 -3.73 7.49
C ARG A 382 -11.34 -3.73 5.97
N TYR A 383 -10.77 -2.73 5.30
CA TYR A 383 -10.89 -2.58 3.85
C TYR A 383 -9.52 -2.29 3.24
N ASN A 384 -9.17 -3.01 2.17
CA ASN A 384 -7.91 -2.80 1.47
C ASN A 384 -7.88 -1.47 0.70
N LYS A 385 -9.02 -1.03 0.18
CA LYS A 385 -9.16 0.21 -0.60
C LYS A 385 -10.11 1.19 0.11
N VAL A 386 -9.59 2.28 0.64
CA VAL A 386 -10.37 3.40 1.18
C VAL A 386 -10.52 4.47 0.10
N ILE A 387 -11.69 4.55 -0.51
CA ILE A 387 -11.95 5.35 -1.70
C ILE A 387 -12.75 6.60 -1.33
N VAL A 388 -12.16 7.78 -1.48
CA VAL A 388 -12.86 9.06 -1.35
C VAL A 388 -13.59 9.34 -2.66
N ALA A 389 -14.91 9.26 -2.62
CA ALA A 389 -15.83 9.42 -3.75
C ALA A 389 -16.63 10.72 -3.59
N THR A 390 -16.04 11.82 -4.05
CA THR A 390 -16.65 13.16 -4.02
C THR A 390 -16.97 13.63 -5.43
N ASP A 391 -17.83 14.65 -5.51
CA ASP A 391 -18.18 15.29 -6.77
C ASP A 391 -16.97 16.04 -7.37
N ALA A 392 -17.04 16.30 -8.69
CA ALA A 392 -16.02 17.02 -9.45
C ALA A 392 -16.32 18.53 -9.47
N ASP A 393 -16.64 19.08 -8.31
CA ASP A 393 -16.96 20.49 -8.08
C ASP A 393 -16.10 21.06 -6.93
N VAL A 394 -16.32 22.34 -6.61
CA VAL A 394 -15.53 23.05 -5.59
C VAL A 394 -15.74 22.45 -4.20
N ASP A 395 -16.96 22.00 -3.90
CA ASP A 395 -17.31 21.41 -2.60
C ASP A 395 -16.71 20.00 -2.43
N GLY A 396 -16.82 19.15 -3.45
CA GLY A 396 -16.19 17.85 -3.48
C GLY A 396 -14.66 17.92 -3.41
N MET A 397 -14.03 18.89 -4.09
CA MET A 397 -12.60 19.17 -3.94
C MET A 397 -12.23 19.56 -2.51
N HIS A 398 -13.05 20.38 -1.84
CA HIS A 398 -12.82 20.78 -0.45
C HIS A 398 -12.94 19.58 0.51
N ILE A 399 -13.98 18.74 0.37
CA ILE A 399 -14.16 17.53 1.19
C ILE A 399 -12.99 16.57 1.01
N ARG A 400 -12.53 16.39 -0.24
CA ARG A 400 -11.37 15.58 -0.55
C ARG A 400 -10.12 16.04 0.18
N LEU A 401 -9.87 17.35 0.20
CA LEU A 401 -8.72 17.93 0.92
C LEU A 401 -8.84 17.71 2.44
N LEU A 402 -10.01 17.93 3.01
CA LEU A 402 -10.27 17.71 4.44
C LEU A 402 -10.07 16.25 4.83
N MET A 403 -10.49 15.32 3.98
CA MET A 403 -10.32 13.88 4.25
C MET A 403 -8.88 13.41 4.12
N ILE A 404 -8.15 13.90 3.12
CA ILE A 404 -6.73 13.61 2.99
C ILE A 404 -5.95 14.19 4.17
N THR A 405 -6.30 15.41 4.62
CA THR A 405 -5.68 16.04 5.79
C THR A 405 -5.90 15.20 7.05
N PHE A 406 -7.12 14.70 7.26
CA PHE A 406 -7.43 13.78 8.36
C PHE A 406 -6.58 12.52 8.32
N PHE A 407 -6.52 11.83 7.17
CA PHE A 407 -5.71 10.62 7.05
C PHE A 407 -4.21 10.92 7.20
N LEU A 408 -3.71 12.00 6.63
CA LEU A 408 -2.29 12.34 6.69
C LEU A 408 -1.82 12.67 8.11
N GLN A 409 -2.63 13.40 8.88
CA GLN A 409 -2.25 13.86 10.21
C GLN A 409 -2.42 12.78 11.29
N PHE A 410 -3.47 11.96 11.21
CA PHE A 410 -3.81 11.01 12.27
C PHE A 410 -3.55 9.55 11.90
N PHE A 411 -3.53 9.21 10.60
CA PHE A 411 -3.36 7.85 10.08
C PHE A 411 -2.42 7.79 8.85
N PRO A 412 -1.20 8.38 8.92
CA PRO A 412 -0.32 8.53 7.76
C PRO A 412 0.01 7.19 7.07
N ASP A 413 0.09 6.11 7.86
CA ASP A 413 0.37 4.77 7.35
C ASP A 413 -0.67 4.27 6.34
N LEU A 414 -1.93 4.72 6.45
CA LEU A 414 -2.99 4.35 5.52
C LEU A 414 -2.69 4.89 4.12
N ILE A 415 -2.10 6.07 4.04
CA ILE A 415 -1.64 6.69 2.80
C ILE A 415 -0.32 6.05 2.34
N LYS A 416 0.67 5.89 3.24
CA LYS A 416 2.00 5.34 2.91
C LYS A 416 1.93 3.91 2.35
N LYS A 417 1.12 3.05 2.96
CA LYS A 417 0.88 1.67 2.48
C LYS A 417 -0.03 1.64 1.24
N GLY A 418 -0.60 2.77 0.86
CA GLY A 418 -1.37 2.96 -0.36
C GLY A 418 -2.76 2.34 -0.32
N HIS A 419 -3.44 2.46 0.82
CA HIS A 419 -4.84 2.05 0.96
C HIS A 419 -5.80 3.19 0.58
N VAL A 420 -5.38 4.45 0.57
CA VAL A 420 -6.24 5.60 0.24
C VAL A 420 -6.23 5.89 -1.26
N TYR A 421 -7.42 6.02 -1.85
CA TYR A 421 -7.65 6.31 -3.26
C TYR A 421 -8.67 7.44 -3.42
N ILE A 422 -8.58 8.16 -4.53
CA ILE A 422 -9.62 9.11 -4.96
C ILE A 422 -10.34 8.49 -6.17
N LEU A 423 -11.67 8.45 -6.12
CA LEU A 423 -12.46 8.03 -7.29
C LEU A 423 -12.40 9.12 -8.35
N GLN A 424 -11.98 8.76 -9.57
CA GLN A 424 -12.15 9.65 -10.72
C GLN A 424 -13.58 9.51 -11.24
N THR A 425 -14.26 10.65 -11.35
CA THR A 425 -15.66 10.72 -11.79
C THR A 425 -15.71 11.31 -13.20
N PRO A 426 -16.56 10.77 -14.09
CA PRO A 426 -16.66 11.29 -15.44
C PRO A 426 -17.29 12.69 -15.41
N LEU A 427 -16.72 13.61 -16.20
CA LEU A 427 -17.23 14.98 -16.33
C LEU A 427 -18.36 15.05 -17.36
N PHE A 428 -18.28 14.21 -18.40
CA PHE A 428 -19.22 14.22 -19.52
C PHE A 428 -19.66 12.82 -19.91
N ARG A 429 -20.89 12.72 -20.42
CA ARG A 429 -21.43 11.59 -21.17
C ARG A 429 -21.73 12.04 -22.59
N VAL A 430 -21.14 11.38 -23.57
CA VAL A 430 -21.41 11.60 -25.00
C VAL A 430 -22.08 10.36 -25.54
N ARG A 431 -23.27 10.47 -26.11
CA ARG A 431 -24.00 9.31 -26.66
C ARG A 431 -24.60 9.59 -28.02
N ASN A 432 -24.63 8.59 -28.89
CA ASN A 432 -25.35 8.66 -30.17
C ASN A 432 -26.05 7.33 -30.48
N LYS A 433 -27.10 7.34 -31.29
CA LYS A 433 -27.82 6.13 -31.70
C LYS A 433 -26.88 5.23 -32.50
N LYS A 434 -26.83 3.93 -32.18
CA LYS A 434 -26.04 2.98 -32.98
C LYS A 434 -26.52 3.00 -34.44
N LYS A 435 -25.60 3.24 -35.39
CA LYS A 435 -25.86 2.98 -36.81
C LYS A 435 -26.07 1.48 -36.99
N LYS A 436 -27.27 1.05 -37.40
CA LYS A 436 -27.45 -0.32 -37.90
C LYS A 436 -26.56 -0.49 -39.14
N LEU A 437 -25.52 -1.33 -39.06
CA LEU A 437 -24.87 -1.82 -40.27
C LEU A 437 -25.96 -2.53 -41.10
N ARG A 438 -26.30 -1.96 -42.26
CA ARG A 438 -27.09 -2.67 -43.26
C ARG A 438 -26.23 -3.80 -43.81
N SER A 439 -26.44 -5.02 -43.34
CA SER A 439 -26.02 -6.21 -44.09
C SER A 439 -26.77 -6.19 -45.43
N ALA A 440 -26.02 -6.31 -46.52
CA ALA A 440 -26.57 -6.36 -47.87
C ALA A 440 -27.49 -7.59 -47.99
N SER A 441 -28.79 -7.36 -48.18
CA SER A 441 -29.78 -8.39 -48.45
C SER A 441 -29.67 -8.84 -49.92
N ALA A 442 -29.37 -10.12 -50.14
CA ALA A 442 -29.57 -10.80 -51.42
C ALA A 442 -31.09 -10.90 -51.75
N PRO A 443 -31.50 -11.04 -53.03
CA PRO A 443 -32.90 -10.94 -53.43
C PRO A 443 -33.71 -12.16 -52.98
N ALA A 444 -34.91 -11.89 -52.46
CA ALA A 444 -35.86 -12.90 -52.01
C ALA A 444 -36.58 -13.61 -53.18
N ALA A 445 -36.63 -14.94 -53.12
CA ALA A 445 -37.55 -15.76 -53.90
C ALA A 445 -38.93 -15.82 -53.20
N LYS A 446 -40.00 -15.69 -54.00
CA LYS A 446 -41.41 -15.74 -53.56
C LYS A 446 -41.83 -17.18 -53.24
N GLY A 447 -42.56 -17.36 -52.13
CA GLY A 447 -43.28 -18.59 -51.80
C GLY A 447 -44.43 -18.31 -50.81
N ASN A 448 -45.63 -18.74 -51.16
CA ASN A 448 -46.91 -18.36 -50.54
C ASN A 448 -47.26 -19.11 -49.23
N SER A 449 -47.83 -18.34 -48.30
CA SER A 449 -48.89 -18.62 -47.31
C SER A 449 -49.28 -20.07 -46.92
N LYS A 450 -49.32 -20.35 -45.60
CA LYS A 450 -50.54 -20.43 -44.75
C LYS A 450 -50.22 -21.13 -43.41
N ALA A 451 -50.53 -20.50 -42.28
CA ALA A 451 -51.33 -21.07 -41.18
C ALA A 451 -51.31 -20.18 -39.91
N ALA A 452 -52.51 -19.71 -39.56
CA ALA A 452 -53.08 -19.43 -38.24
C ALA A 452 -52.17 -19.17 -37.02
N GLY A 453 -52.26 -17.95 -36.49
CA GLY A 453 -51.77 -17.61 -35.14
C GLY A 453 -51.82 -16.12 -34.82
N ALA A 454 -52.84 -15.39 -35.30
CA ALA A 454 -52.93 -13.94 -35.19
C ALA A 454 -54.16 -13.51 -34.37
N ALA A 455 -54.15 -13.78 -33.07
CA ALA A 455 -54.93 -13.05 -32.06
C ALA A 455 -54.48 -13.55 -30.69
N ILE A 456 -53.66 -12.76 -29.99
CA ILE A 456 -53.29 -12.74 -28.56
C ILE A 456 -51.80 -12.34 -28.50
N LEU A 457 -51.53 -11.04 -28.68
CA LEU A 457 -50.29 -10.32 -28.28
C LEU A 457 -50.33 -8.88 -28.83
N LYS A 458 -51.43 -8.17 -28.55
CA LYS A 458 -51.61 -6.75 -28.93
C LYS A 458 -51.62 -5.80 -27.72
N LYS A 459 -51.01 -6.19 -26.60
CA LYS A 459 -50.80 -5.34 -25.41
C LYS A 459 -49.43 -5.58 -24.77
N THR A 460 -48.36 -5.38 -25.52
CA THR A 460 -47.02 -5.08 -24.96
C THR A 460 -46.22 -4.28 -25.98
N ARG A 461 -46.62 -3.02 -26.21
CA ARG A 461 -45.81 -2.04 -26.95
C ARG A 461 -45.49 -0.87 -26.02
N GLN A 462 -44.47 -1.10 -25.19
CA GLN A 462 -43.63 -0.16 -24.44
C GLN A 462 -42.45 -1.03 -24.00
N SER A 463 -41.20 -0.87 -24.41
CA SER A 463 -40.45 0.26 -24.95
C SER A 463 -39.34 -0.29 -25.87
N ASP A 464 -39.23 0.25 -27.08
CA ASP A 464 -38.01 0.10 -27.89
C ASP A 464 -36.87 0.84 -27.17
N ARG A 465 -36.02 0.11 -26.44
CA ARG A 465 -34.71 0.63 -26.02
C ARG A 465 -33.89 0.83 -27.28
N SER A 466 -33.82 2.06 -27.75
CA SER A 466 -32.83 2.48 -28.74
C SER A 466 -31.44 2.23 -28.13
N GLU A 467 -30.66 1.31 -28.69
CA GLU A 467 -29.27 1.11 -28.26
C GLU A 467 -28.44 2.32 -28.67
N PHE A 468 -28.14 3.18 -27.70
CA PHE A 468 -27.15 4.24 -27.86
C PHE A 468 -25.73 3.65 -27.66
N GLU A 469 -24.77 4.10 -28.45
CA GLU A 469 -23.34 4.01 -28.10
C GLU A 469 -23.02 5.18 -27.19
N THR A 470 -22.46 4.91 -26.01
CA THR A 470 -22.18 5.90 -24.97
C THR A 470 -20.71 5.87 -24.60
N ILE A 471 -20.07 7.03 -24.55
CA ILE A 471 -18.69 7.24 -24.12
C ILE A 471 -18.68 8.21 -22.93
N TYR A 472 -18.05 7.79 -21.84
CA TYR A 472 -17.84 8.63 -20.65
C TYR A 472 -16.46 9.25 -20.72
N CYS A 473 -16.40 10.56 -20.49
CA CYS A 473 -15.19 11.36 -20.66
C CYS A 473 -14.80 12.00 -19.32
N TYR A 474 -13.52 11.93 -18.98
CA TYR A 474 -12.91 12.41 -17.74
C TYR A 474 -12.10 13.70 -17.97
N SER A 475 -11.87 14.08 -19.22
CA SER A 475 -11.21 15.33 -19.60
C SER A 475 -11.91 15.99 -20.80
N GLU A 476 -11.56 17.25 -21.02
CA GLU A 476 -12.08 18.02 -22.16
C GLU A 476 -11.55 17.45 -23.49
N GLU A 477 -10.32 16.95 -23.51
CA GLU A 477 -9.72 16.29 -24.67
C GLU A 477 -10.45 14.97 -24.99
N GLU A 478 -10.75 14.16 -23.97
CA GLU A 478 -11.55 12.95 -24.14
C GLU A 478 -12.95 13.29 -24.69
N ARG A 479 -13.56 14.39 -24.21
CA ARG A 479 -14.86 14.88 -24.71
C ARG A 479 -14.80 15.20 -26.19
N GLN A 480 -13.80 15.98 -26.62
CA GLN A 480 -13.64 16.34 -28.03
C GLN A 480 -13.40 15.13 -28.93
N ALA A 481 -12.62 14.15 -28.47
CA ALA A 481 -12.41 12.90 -29.18
C ALA A 481 -13.70 12.07 -29.30
N ALA A 482 -14.49 12.00 -28.23
CA ALA A 482 -15.77 11.30 -28.22
C ALA A 482 -16.80 11.94 -29.16
N ILE A 483 -16.86 13.28 -29.23
CA ILE A 483 -17.74 14.01 -30.16
C ILE A 483 -17.38 13.70 -31.61
N LYS A 484 -16.07 13.71 -31.95
CA LYS A 484 -15.60 13.35 -33.30
C LYS A 484 -15.95 11.90 -33.65
N ARG A 485 -15.78 10.99 -32.70
CA ARG A 485 -16.09 9.56 -32.89
C ARG A 485 -17.59 9.29 -33.07
N LEU A 486 -18.44 9.98 -32.32
CA LEU A 486 -19.89 9.78 -32.31
C LEU A 486 -20.64 10.80 -33.20
N SER A 487 -19.95 11.43 -34.14
CA SER A 487 -20.55 12.34 -35.14
C SER A 487 -21.59 11.63 -36.03
N PRO A 488 -22.59 12.34 -36.61
CA PRO A 488 -22.70 13.80 -36.73
C PRO A 488 -23.30 14.52 -35.51
N ASP A 489 -24.32 13.95 -34.86
CA ASP A 489 -25.11 14.63 -33.82
C ASP A 489 -25.12 13.87 -32.48
N PRO A 490 -24.00 13.85 -31.74
CA PRO A 490 -23.97 13.21 -30.43
C PRO A 490 -24.66 14.07 -29.36
N GLU A 491 -25.43 13.42 -28.49
CA GLU A 491 -25.99 14.04 -27.29
C GLU A 491 -24.91 14.12 -26.21
N ILE A 492 -24.66 15.33 -25.69
CA ILE A 492 -23.64 15.58 -24.67
C ILE A 492 -24.34 15.98 -23.36
N THR A 493 -24.07 15.25 -22.29
CA THR A 493 -24.51 15.59 -20.93
C THR A 493 -23.27 15.89 -20.07
N ARG A 494 -23.29 16.99 -19.33
CA ARG A 494 -22.29 17.28 -18.29
C ARG A 494 -22.84 16.82 -16.95
N PHE A 495 -22.07 16.03 -16.21
CA PHE A 495 -22.44 15.66 -14.84
C PHE A 495 -22.06 16.80 -13.90
N LYS A 496 -22.98 17.17 -13.00
CA LYS A 496 -22.68 18.13 -11.92
C LYS A 496 -22.29 17.45 -10.62
N GLY A 497 -22.79 16.23 -10.39
CA GLY A 497 -22.50 15.46 -9.19
C GLY A 497 -22.78 13.97 -9.36
N LEU A 498 -22.26 13.15 -8.45
CA LEU A 498 -22.39 11.69 -8.47
C LEU A 498 -23.84 11.23 -8.31
N GLY A 499 -24.68 12.03 -7.66
CA GLY A 499 -26.12 11.77 -7.51
C GLY A 499 -26.92 11.85 -8.82
N GLU A 500 -26.40 12.50 -9.86
CA GLU A 500 -27.06 12.60 -11.17
C GLU A 500 -26.84 11.38 -12.07
N ILE A 501 -25.88 10.52 -11.70
CA ILE A 501 -25.55 9.30 -12.43
C ILE A 501 -26.52 8.20 -11.97
N SER A 502 -27.19 7.58 -12.93
CA SER A 502 -28.12 6.48 -12.62
C SER A 502 -27.36 5.26 -12.06
N PRO A 503 -27.95 4.47 -11.15
CA PRO A 503 -27.30 3.28 -10.61
C PRO A 503 -26.80 2.29 -11.67
N ASP A 504 -27.55 2.13 -12.77
CA ASP A 504 -27.18 1.25 -13.88
C ASP A 504 -25.89 1.74 -14.58
N GLU A 505 -25.72 3.06 -14.73
CA GLU A 505 -24.51 3.65 -15.30
C GLU A 505 -23.35 3.59 -14.30
N PHE A 506 -23.62 3.86 -13.01
CA PHE A 506 -22.61 3.90 -11.96
C PHE A 506 -21.90 2.56 -11.78
N LYS A 507 -22.62 1.45 -11.98
CA LYS A 507 -22.07 0.09 -11.89
C LYS A 507 -20.84 -0.11 -12.78
N HIS A 508 -20.76 0.57 -13.91
CA HIS A 508 -19.61 0.51 -14.81
C HIS A 508 -18.40 1.30 -14.31
N PHE A 509 -18.58 2.28 -13.42
CA PHE A 509 -17.50 3.10 -12.87
C PHE A 509 -16.85 2.48 -11.63
N ILE A 510 -17.58 1.64 -10.90
CA ILE A 510 -17.07 0.94 -9.70
C ILE A 510 -16.84 -0.56 -9.93
N GLY A 511 -16.81 -0.98 -11.19
CA GLY A 511 -16.49 -2.34 -11.60
C GLY A 511 -14.98 -2.61 -11.73
N PRO A 512 -14.58 -3.67 -12.46
CA PRO A 512 -13.17 -4.02 -12.64
C PRO A 512 -12.29 -2.92 -13.24
N ASP A 513 -12.87 -2.09 -14.12
CA ASP A 513 -12.18 -0.98 -14.81
C ASP A 513 -12.24 0.36 -14.03
N ILE A 514 -12.45 0.30 -12.72
CA ILE A 514 -12.53 1.49 -11.84
C ILE A 514 -11.28 2.38 -12.00
N ARG A 515 -11.50 3.66 -12.28
CA ARG A 515 -10.42 4.67 -12.35
C ARG A 515 -10.15 5.25 -10.97
N LEU A 516 -9.09 4.77 -10.33
CA LEU A 516 -8.63 5.25 -9.02
C LEU A 516 -7.33 6.03 -9.14
N GLU A 517 -7.27 7.20 -8.52
CA GLU A 517 -6.05 7.98 -8.38
C GLU A 517 -5.39 7.69 -7.03
N ARG A 518 -4.17 7.13 -7.07
CA ARG A 518 -3.34 6.82 -5.88
C ARG A 518 -2.33 7.93 -5.54
N ARG A 519 -2.14 8.91 -6.44
CA ARG A 519 -1.07 9.93 -6.35
C ARG A 519 -1.38 11.05 -5.35
N ILE A 520 -1.58 10.71 -4.09
CA ILE A 520 -1.68 11.68 -2.99
C ILE A 520 -0.28 12.20 -2.60
N GLN A 521 0.76 11.36 -2.70
CA GLN A 521 2.13 11.66 -2.25
C GLN A 521 2.93 12.68 -3.08
N ARG A 522 2.57 13.00 -4.33
CA ARG A 522 3.39 13.90 -5.18
C ARG A 522 2.79 15.28 -5.43
N ARG A 523 1.54 15.52 -5.03
CA ARG A 523 0.82 16.79 -5.28
C ARG A 523 0.71 17.69 -4.06
N LEU A 524 1.01 17.17 -2.87
CA LEU A 524 0.93 17.88 -1.59
C LEU A 524 2.30 18.32 -1.06
N TRP A 525 3.39 17.92 -1.73
CA TRP A 525 4.77 18.24 -1.39
C TRP A 525 5.37 19.17 -2.43
#